data_AF-A0A956Z4V5-F1
#
_entry.id   AF-A0A956Z4V5-F1
#
_cell.length_a   1.000
_cell.length_b   1.000
_cell.length_c   1.000
_cell.angle_alpha   90.00
_cell.angle_beta   90.00
_cell.angle_gamma   90.00
#
_symmetry.space_group_name_H-M   'P 1'
#
loop_
_entity.id
_entity.type
_entity.pdbx_description
1 polymer ?
#
loop_
_entity_poly.entity_id
_entity_poly.type
_entity_poly.pdbx_seq_one_letter_code
_entity_poly.pdbx_strand_id
1 'polypeptide(L)'
;PVILELGDFVHVTFQSDLVSGEYIWQWRTRIESPRGQVKGNFQQSTFFGVPLALDRLHKRASGYVPQIDESGQVDRFILDRMDGKTTVHSIADAVAARFPANFPTVREAMIRVADLSERYSS
;
A
#
# COMPACT_ATOMS: atom_id res chain seq x y z
N PRO A 1 26.69 -8.83 -12.65
CA PRO A 1 27.07 -9.92 -11.70
C PRO A 1 28.55 -9.77 -11.29
N VAL A 2 28.88 -9.92 -10.01
CA VAL A 2 30.27 -9.90 -9.50
C VAL A 2 30.68 -11.32 -9.12
N ILE A 3 31.87 -11.74 -9.53
CA ILE A 3 32.43 -13.06 -9.21
C ILE A 3 33.05 -13.00 -7.81
N LEU A 4 32.59 -13.87 -6.92
CA LEU A 4 33.12 -14.05 -5.56
C LEU A 4 34.19 -15.13 -5.54
N GLU A 5 35.25 -14.90 -4.79
CA GLU A 5 36.38 -15.81 -4.61
C GLU A 5 36.60 -16.12 -3.13
N LEU A 6 37.25 -17.25 -2.84
CA LEU A 6 37.56 -17.64 -1.48
C LEU A 6 38.49 -16.58 -0.83
N GLY A 7 38.05 -16.04 0.30
CA GLY A 7 38.76 -15.00 1.04
C GLY A 7 38.25 -13.57 0.79
N ASP A 8 37.30 -13.38 -0.13
CA ASP A 8 36.62 -12.08 -0.26
C ASP A 8 35.81 -11.76 1.00
N PHE A 9 35.80 -10.49 1.38
CA PHE A 9 34.97 -9.93 2.44
C PHE A 9 33.74 -9.27 1.82
N VAL A 10 32.55 -9.68 2.28
CA VAL A 10 31.29 -9.06 1.88
C VAL A 10 30.73 -8.30 3.07
N HIS A 11 30.77 -6.97 2.97
CA HIS A 11 30.20 -6.06 3.94
C HIS A 11 28.80 -5.67 3.50
N VAL A 12 27.81 -5.98 4.33
CA VAL A 12 26.43 -5.57 4.10
C VAL A 12 26.02 -4.63 5.22
N THR A 13 25.60 -3.42 4.85
CA THR A 13 24.95 -2.49 5.77
C THR A 13 23.47 -2.43 5.44
N PHE A 14 22.63 -2.58 6.46
CA PHE A 14 21.18 -2.63 6.32
C PHE A 14 20.56 -1.49 7.12
N GLN A 15 19.61 -0.76 6.53
CA GLN A 15 18.86 0.31 7.16
C GLN A 15 17.38 0.16 6.86
N SER A 16 16.56 0.37 7.88
CA SER A 16 15.11 0.51 7.75
C SER A 16 14.67 1.92 8.09
N ASP A 17 13.92 2.52 7.19
CA ASP A 17 13.22 3.77 7.45
C ASP A 17 11.72 3.49 7.47
N LEU A 18 11.05 3.77 8.59
CA LEU A 18 9.59 3.69 8.68
C LEU A 18 9.00 4.99 8.13
N VAL A 19 8.45 4.94 6.93
CA VAL A 19 7.83 6.09 6.27
C VAL A 19 6.34 5.86 6.19
N SER A 20 5.58 6.63 6.97
CA SER A 20 4.11 6.62 6.98
C SER A 20 3.52 5.21 7.17
N GLY A 21 4.10 4.42 8.09
CA GLY A 21 3.61 3.09 8.45
C GLY A 21 4.10 1.93 7.57
N GLU A 22 4.96 2.19 6.59
CA GLU A 22 5.62 1.15 5.78
C GLU A 22 7.14 1.21 5.95
N TYR A 23 7.78 0.04 6.02
CA TYR A 23 9.24 -0.07 6.10
C TYR A 23 9.86 0.01 4.71
N ILE A 24 10.66 1.05 4.48
CA ILE A 24 11.56 1.12 3.34
C ILE A 24 12.89 0.54 3.77
N TRP A 25 13.35 -0.48 3.06
CA TRP A 25 14.63 -1.13 3.31
C TRP A 25 15.64 -0.60 2.32
N GLN A 26 16.80 -0.19 2.83
CA GLN A 26 17.97 0.15 2.03
C GLN A 26 19.12 -0.74 2.47
N TRP A 27 19.87 -1.25 1.50
CA TRP A 27 21.08 -1.97 1.80
C TRP A 27 22.21 -1.60 0.87
N ARG A 28 23.41 -1.60 1.45
CA ARG A 28 24.66 -1.39 0.74
C ARG A 28 25.48 -2.65 0.86
N THR A 29 25.88 -3.19 -0.28
CA THR A 29 26.76 -4.36 -0.37
C THR A 29 28.10 -3.92 -0.93
N ARG A 30 29.17 -4.08 -0.15
CA ARG A 30 30.53 -3.82 -0.55
C ARG A 30 31.33 -5.11 -0.49
N ILE A 31 31.92 -5.49 -1.61
CA ILE A 31 32.71 -6.71 -1.75
C ILE A 31 34.16 -6.28 -1.88
N GLU A 32 35.04 -6.84 -1.05
CA GLU A 32 36.46 -6.55 -1.02
C GLU A 32 37.27 -7.83 -1.14
N SER A 33 38.34 -7.80 -1.92
CA SER A 33 39.33 -8.87 -1.94
C SER A 33 40.13 -8.91 -0.63
N PRO A 34 40.85 -10.02 -0.33
CA PRO A 34 41.77 -10.07 0.81
C PRO A 34 42.85 -8.98 0.81
N ARG A 35 43.13 -8.39 -0.36
CA ARG A 35 44.13 -7.32 -0.55
C ARG A 35 43.53 -5.92 -0.41
N GLY A 36 42.27 -5.80 0.01
CA GLY A 36 41.56 -4.52 0.20
C GLY A 36 41.02 -3.89 -1.09
N GLN A 37 41.15 -4.55 -2.24
CA GLN A 37 40.56 -4.06 -3.49
C GLN A 37 39.04 -4.25 -3.49
N VAL A 38 38.28 -3.17 -3.72
CA VAL A 38 36.82 -3.23 -3.85
C VAL A 38 36.46 -3.90 -5.19
N LYS A 39 35.86 -5.08 -5.12
CA LYS A 39 35.37 -5.86 -6.28
C LYS A 39 33.95 -5.44 -6.70
N GLY A 40 33.18 -4.84 -5.80
CA GLY A 40 31.84 -4.34 -6.10
C GLY A 40 31.28 -3.48 -4.98
N ASN A 41 30.46 -2.48 -5.34
CA ASN A 41 29.73 -1.64 -4.41
C ASN A 41 28.33 -1.40 -4.98
N PHE A 42 27.31 -1.84 -4.25
CA PHE A 42 25.92 -1.78 -4.68
C PHE A 42 25.10 -1.02 -3.65
N GLN A 43 24.23 -0.13 -4.13
CA GLN A 43 23.20 0.50 -3.34
C GLN A 43 21.85 0.04 -3.87
N GLN A 44 21.05 -0.56 -3.01
CA GLN A 44 19.80 -1.21 -3.36
C GLN A 44 18.73 -0.86 -2.34
N SER A 45 17.47 -0.83 -2.75
CA SER A 45 16.37 -0.56 -1.84
C SER A 45 15.06 -1.17 -2.31
N THR A 46 14.16 -1.45 -1.37
CA THR A 46 12.76 -1.78 -1.71
C THR A 46 12.03 -0.60 -2.35
N PHE A 47 12.52 0.63 -2.14
CA PHE A 47 12.00 1.84 -2.79
C PHE A 47 12.05 1.77 -4.33
N PHE A 48 13.15 1.26 -4.90
CA PHE A 48 13.28 1.09 -6.35
C PHE A 48 12.72 -0.24 -6.87
N GLY A 49 12.41 -1.19 -5.98
CA GLY A 49 11.97 -2.54 -6.32
C GLY A 49 10.45 -2.74 -6.32
N VAL A 50 9.68 -1.85 -5.69
CA VAL A 50 8.22 -2.02 -5.52
C VAL A 50 7.48 -0.81 -6.12
N PRO A 51 6.95 -0.92 -7.36
CA PRO A 51 6.16 0.15 -7.99
C PRO A 51 5.01 0.66 -7.10
N LEU A 52 4.40 -0.23 -6.32
CA LEU A 52 3.33 0.09 -5.37
C LEU A 52 3.74 1.05 -4.25
N ALA A 53 5.01 1.08 -3.83
CA ALA A 53 5.47 1.94 -2.75
C ALA A 53 5.60 3.41 -3.20
N LEU A 54 6.00 3.63 -4.45
CA LEU A 54 6.14 4.96 -5.02
C LEU A 54 4.78 5.64 -5.23
N ASP A 55 3.82 4.94 -5.81
CA ASP A 55 2.46 5.48 -6.01
C ASP A 55 1.77 5.79 -4.68
N ARG A 56 1.98 4.97 -3.65
CA ARG A 56 1.47 5.22 -2.29
C ARG A 56 2.12 6.44 -1.65
N LEU A 57 3.43 6.63 -1.83
CA LEU A 57 4.14 7.80 -1.29
C LEU A 57 3.72 9.09 -2.01
N HIS A 58 3.57 9.06 -3.33
CA HIS A 58 3.06 10.18 -4.11
C HIS A 58 1.68 10.64 -3.60
N LYS A 59 0.76 9.71 -3.34
CA LYS A 59 -0.57 10.03 -2.79
C LYS A 59 -0.55 10.62 -1.37
N ARG A 60 0.58 10.55 -0.65
CA ARG A 60 0.78 11.06 0.71
C ARG A 60 1.56 12.37 0.75
N ALA A 61 2.10 12.83 -0.37
CA ALA A 61 2.83 14.09 -0.43
C ALA A 61 1.90 15.27 -0.10
N SER A 62 2.38 16.27 0.63
CA SER A 62 1.58 17.44 1.03
C SER A 62 1.05 18.25 -0.15
N GLY A 63 1.74 18.21 -1.30
CA GLY A 63 1.30 18.85 -2.54
C GLY A 63 0.43 17.98 -3.44
N TYR A 64 0.15 16.73 -3.05
CA TYR A 64 -0.75 15.86 -3.81
C TYR A 64 -2.20 16.32 -3.62
N VAL A 65 -2.92 16.48 -4.73
CA VAL A 65 -4.35 16.83 -4.73
C VAL A 65 -5.15 15.53 -4.92
N PRO A 66 -5.72 14.94 -3.86
CA PRO A 66 -6.45 13.70 -3.97
C PRO A 66 -7.74 13.88 -4.77
N GLN A 67 -8.02 12.94 -5.67
CA GLN A 67 -9.30 12.83 -6.35
C GLN A 67 -9.96 11.51 -5.94
N ILE A 68 -11.26 11.58 -5.65
CA ILE A 68 -12.04 10.40 -5.30
C ILE A 68 -12.29 9.55 -6.54
N ASP A 69 -11.85 8.29 -6.49
CA ASP A 69 -12.15 7.31 -7.53
C ASP A 69 -13.54 6.69 -7.32
N GLU A 70 -13.96 5.80 -8.21
CA GLU A 70 -15.28 5.17 -8.16
C GLU A 70 -15.49 4.38 -6.85
N SER A 71 -14.48 3.64 -6.39
CA SER A 71 -14.56 2.92 -5.11
C SER A 71 -14.73 3.88 -3.93
N GLY A 72 -14.01 5.00 -3.95
CA GLY A 72 -14.18 6.05 -2.94
C GLY A 72 -15.58 6.69 -2.98
N GLN A 73 -16.16 6.87 -4.16
CA GLN A 73 -17.53 7.39 -4.31
C GLN A 73 -18.57 6.44 -3.72
N VAL A 74 -18.40 5.13 -3.93
CA VAL A 74 -19.20 4.09 -3.30
C VAL A 74 -19.09 4.16 -1.78
N ASP A 75 -17.87 4.20 -1.25
CA ASP A 75 -17.64 4.24 0.20
C ASP A 75 -18.25 5.49 0.83
N ARG A 76 -18.07 6.65 0.20
CA ARG A 76 -18.69 7.90 0.63
C ARG A 76 -20.21 7.78 0.67
N PHE A 77 -20.83 7.21 -0.36
CA PHE A 77 -22.27 7.05 -0.43
C PHE A 77 -22.83 6.18 0.71
N ILE A 78 -22.08 5.13 1.09
CA ILE A 78 -22.40 4.25 2.22
C ILE A 78 -22.24 5.00 3.54
N LEU A 79 -21.10 5.65 3.75
CA LEU A 79 -20.80 6.39 4.98
C LEU A 79 -21.81 7.51 5.24
N ASP A 80 -22.23 8.23 4.20
CA ASP A 80 -23.26 9.27 4.28
C ASP A 80 -24.64 8.73 4.73
N ARG A 81 -24.85 7.40 4.70
CA ARG A 81 -26.09 6.72 5.12
C ARG A 81 -25.97 5.94 6.42
N MET A 82 -24.79 5.90 7.03
CA MET A 82 -24.58 5.31 8.36
C MET A 82 -25.05 6.28 9.46
N ASP A 83 -26.33 6.59 9.46
CA ASP A 83 -26.97 7.62 10.29
C ASP A 83 -27.55 7.09 11.61
N GLY A 84 -27.30 5.82 11.94
CA GLY A 84 -27.84 5.13 13.10
C GLY A 84 -29.33 4.77 13.01
N LYS A 85 -29.98 5.06 11.87
CA LYS A 85 -31.41 4.77 11.63
C LYS A 85 -31.61 3.82 10.47
N THR A 86 -30.69 3.84 9.51
CA THR A 86 -30.74 3.02 8.30
C THR A 86 -30.02 1.70 8.54
N THR A 87 -30.68 0.59 8.21
CA THR A 87 -30.10 -0.75 8.38
C THR A 87 -29.05 -1.05 7.31
N VAL A 88 -28.09 -1.94 7.62
CA VAL A 88 -27.10 -2.43 6.64
C VAL A 88 -27.75 -2.91 5.35
N HIS A 89 -28.87 -3.64 5.46
CA HIS A 89 -29.59 -4.14 4.30
C HIS A 89 -30.15 -3.00 3.43
N SER A 90 -30.81 -2.02 4.04
CA SER A 90 -31.35 -0.86 3.30
C SER A 90 -30.26 -0.01 2.65
N ILE A 91 -29.09 0.12 3.28
CA ILE A 91 -27.94 0.80 2.66
C ILE A 91 -27.40 -0.02 1.49
N ALA A 92 -27.34 -1.35 1.62
CA ALA A 92 -26.89 -2.24 0.56
C ALA A 92 -27.81 -2.21 -0.67
N ASP A 93 -29.13 -2.19 -0.47
CA ASP A 93 -30.09 -2.00 -1.56
C ASP A 93 -29.85 -0.66 -2.28
N ALA A 94 -29.66 0.42 -1.52
CA ALA A 94 -29.43 1.75 -2.07
C ALA A 94 -28.11 1.84 -2.86
N VAL A 95 -27.02 1.22 -2.37
CA VAL A 95 -25.73 1.26 -3.07
C VAL A 95 -25.73 0.36 -4.30
N ALA A 96 -26.36 -0.82 -4.25
CA ALA A 96 -26.51 -1.70 -5.41
C ALA A 96 -27.35 -1.03 -6.52
N ALA A 97 -28.41 -0.32 -6.14
CA ALA A 97 -29.22 0.45 -7.09
C ALA A 97 -28.45 1.62 -7.71
N ARG A 98 -27.58 2.28 -6.93
CA ARG A 98 -26.82 3.47 -7.37
C ARG A 98 -25.57 3.12 -8.18
N PHE A 99 -24.96 1.96 -7.91
CA PHE A 99 -23.71 1.46 -8.49
C PHE A 99 -23.86 0.01 -8.98
N PRO A 100 -24.77 -0.26 -9.92
CA PRO A 100 -25.06 -1.63 -10.37
C PRO A 100 -23.87 -2.31 -11.06
N ALA A 101 -22.95 -1.52 -11.63
CA ALA A 101 -21.73 -2.05 -12.24
C ALA A 101 -20.72 -2.58 -11.20
N ASN A 102 -20.69 -1.98 -10.01
CA ASN A 102 -19.80 -2.39 -8.91
C ASN A 102 -20.43 -3.49 -8.04
N PHE A 103 -21.76 -3.57 -8.02
CA PHE A 103 -22.50 -4.56 -7.23
C PHE A 103 -23.55 -5.29 -8.07
N PRO A 104 -23.13 -6.32 -8.84
CA PRO A 104 -24.03 -7.22 -9.54
C PRO A 104 -25.10 -7.85 -8.65
N THR A 105 -24.82 -8.00 -7.35
CA THR A 105 -25.77 -8.54 -6.37
C THR A 105 -25.82 -7.69 -5.11
N VAL A 106 -27.01 -7.63 -4.48
CA VAL A 106 -27.19 -6.98 -3.17
C VAL A 106 -26.32 -7.64 -2.09
N ARG A 107 -26.01 -8.93 -2.23
CA ARG A 107 -25.10 -9.64 -1.30
C ARG A 107 -23.71 -9.04 -1.31
N GLU A 108 -23.15 -8.70 -2.48
CA GLU A 108 -21.83 -8.06 -2.57
C GLU A 108 -21.85 -6.65 -1.97
N ALA A 109 -22.92 -5.89 -2.21
CA ALA A 109 -23.14 -4.60 -1.57
C ALA A 109 -23.19 -4.71 -0.04
N MET A 110 -23.88 -5.73 0.50
CA MET A 110 -23.96 -5.97 1.94
C MET A 110 -22.58 -6.24 2.56
N ILE A 111 -21.70 -6.98 1.89
CA ILE A 111 -20.33 -7.22 2.40
C ILE A 111 -19.60 -5.88 2.55
N ARG A 112 -19.66 -5.03 1.52
CA ARG A 112 -18.99 -3.72 1.58
C ARG A 112 -19.55 -2.80 2.67
N VAL A 113 -20.87 -2.78 2.84
CA VAL A 113 -21.51 -2.00 3.92
C VAL A 113 -21.14 -2.56 5.29
N ALA A 114 -21.10 -3.89 5.46
CA ALA A 114 -20.71 -4.51 6.72
C ALA A 114 -19.26 -4.17 7.11
N ASP A 115 -18.31 -4.24 6.17
CA ASP A 115 -16.90 -3.86 6.40
C ASP A 115 -16.77 -2.41 6.89
N LEU A 116 -17.53 -1.48 6.30
CA LEU A 116 -17.52 -0.07 6.70
C LEU A 116 -18.22 0.15 8.04
N SER A 117 -19.32 -0.57 8.31
CA SER A 117 -19.99 -0.55 9.61
C SER A 117 -19.07 -1.03 10.72
N GLU A 118 -18.37 -2.16 10.55
CA GLU A 118 -17.43 -2.66 11.56
C GLU A 118 -16.31 -1.64 11.85
N ARG A 119 -15.85 -0.93 10.82
CA ARG A 119 -14.73 0.01 10.95
C ARG A 119 -15.11 1.38 11.52
N TYR A 120 -16.32 1.86 11.24
CA TYR A 120 -16.68 3.27 11.48
C TYR A 120 -17.93 3.47 12.36
N SER A 121 -18.69 2.41 12.69
CA SER A 121 -19.81 2.51 13.64
C SER A 121 -19.35 2.40 15.09
N SER A 122 -20.14 2.93 16.03
CA SER A 122 -19.87 2.94 17.48
C SER A 122 -20.72 1.93 18.24
#